data_AF-A0A1S9DXT9-F1
#
_entry.id   AF-A0A1S9DXT9-F1
#
_cell.length_a   1.000
_cell.length_b   1.000
_cell.length_c   1.000
_cell.angle_alpha   90.00
_cell.angle_beta   90.00
_cell.angle_gamma   90.00
#
_symmetry.space_group_name_H-M   'P 1'
#
loop_
_entity.id
_entity.type
_entity.pdbx_description
1 polymer ?
#
loop_
_entity_poly.entity_id
_entity_poly.type
_entity_poly.pdbx_seq_one_letter_code
_entity_poly.pdbx_strand_id
1 'polypeptide(L)'
;MSDDEADPELLALLRKSLGLGGGAANPRAAETKVLENAQYVFDNAIDVALNPSKTKEAAETIWRLMQKKEYSTQTWSEHELHPKAKDESTVDFIFAMDLLNFSFWSERPEEKRFAIEYRGKKWTGYWSLVAALQRALDEEIPITSPYFWVNEDECSESMLKHVFRSVSDEEIPLLQERLQCLREAGRVLCEDFDGSFVNCIYNANYSAASLVNLMAESFPCFRDETSFQGRRVRLYKRAQILVADLWACFNGEGLGEFHDIDKITMFADYRIPQILNHLGCLMYSPPLESHIRDLKPIPSGSTWEVELRATSIWCVELIRREIVKNHPDAKPIIKPTQPNGHAVGVDRRQSLTTSALDEQRKCTTQKHITQISPAKPASSGVNAILIDFFLDIHLRFQAQQPATMYRNLILLLATYLVTLAASQTITPENTLTNPDPGAVLPRSGFQILPKRAPPKKTPPKVSPLQQECKDIKIKEGPSVSKGHSAQQLLTASCNVPGTNKKQYSELSLDRCLGWHKNNDGSGRLVAQKHGAGLSKAGGECSTCRYLNSNPNMLCYCAKVRDNEKTYMNPVTATWTGPVFYNLFEALQGGMYLIEINQKGVLSCHGIAGDAK
;
A
#
# COMPACT_ATOMS: atom_id res chain seq x y z
N MET A 1 -24.94 35.82 -43.58
CA MET A 1 -23.88 34.83 -43.84
C MET A 1 -22.72 35.27 -42.98
N SER A 2 -22.46 34.57 -41.87
CA SER A 2 -21.47 34.95 -40.85
C SER A 2 -20.29 33.97 -40.93
N ASP A 3 -19.15 34.46 -41.40
CA ASP A 3 -17.88 33.74 -41.57
C ASP A 3 -17.04 33.69 -40.27
N ASP A 4 -17.66 33.61 -39.10
CA ASP A 4 -16.97 33.69 -37.79
C ASP A 4 -17.16 32.44 -36.90
N GLU A 5 -17.60 31.30 -37.44
CA GLU A 5 -17.60 30.03 -36.69
C GLU A 5 -16.29 29.28 -36.91
N ALA A 6 -15.53 29.09 -35.82
CA ALA A 6 -14.31 28.30 -35.83
C ALA A 6 -14.61 26.84 -36.22
N ASP A 7 -13.92 26.36 -37.25
CA ASP A 7 -14.05 25.01 -37.78
C ASP A 7 -13.87 23.95 -36.66
N PRO A 8 -14.93 23.18 -36.34
CA PRO A 8 -14.89 22.15 -35.29
C PRO A 8 -13.83 21.07 -35.53
N GLU A 9 -13.55 20.73 -36.79
CA GLU A 9 -12.52 19.74 -37.14
C GLU A 9 -11.11 20.30 -36.90
N LEU A 10 -10.89 21.58 -37.21
CA LEU A 10 -9.61 22.24 -36.98
C LEU A 10 -9.32 22.38 -35.48
N LEU A 11 -10.34 22.68 -34.67
CA LEU A 11 -10.24 22.69 -33.20
C LEU A 11 -9.94 21.29 -32.63
N ALA A 12 -10.53 20.23 -33.19
CA ALA A 12 -10.22 18.86 -32.80
C ALA A 12 -8.77 18.46 -33.17
N LEU A 13 -8.28 18.89 -34.33
CA LEU A 13 -6.91 18.66 -34.79
C LEU A 13 -5.88 19.43 -33.94
N LEU A 14 -6.18 20.68 -33.58
CA LEU A 14 -5.36 21.48 -32.67
C LEU A 14 -5.32 20.86 -31.27
N ARG A 15 -6.45 20.41 -30.72
CA ARG A 15 -6.51 19.66 -29.44
C ARG A 15 -5.66 18.40 -29.48
N LYS A 16 -5.65 17.66 -30.59
CA LYS A 16 -4.82 16.47 -30.78
C LYS A 16 -3.32 16.80 -30.85
N SER A 17 -2.94 17.89 -31.54
CA SER A 17 -1.53 18.33 -31.65
C SER A 17 -0.95 18.89 -30.34
N LEU A 18 -1.82 19.43 -29.47
CA LEU A 18 -1.47 19.98 -28.16
C LEU A 18 -1.62 18.97 -27.01
N GLY A 19 -2.00 17.71 -27.29
CA GLY A 19 -2.17 16.66 -26.27
C GLY A 19 -3.39 16.86 -25.35
N LEU A 20 -4.37 17.65 -25.79
CA LEU A 20 -5.61 17.98 -25.06
C LEU A 20 -6.83 17.17 -25.54
N GLY A 21 -6.68 16.39 -26.62
CA GLY A 21 -7.68 15.40 -27.01
C GLY A 21 -7.37 14.08 -26.32
N GLY A 22 -8.24 13.65 -25.39
CA GLY A 22 -8.13 12.44 -24.57
C GLY A 22 -8.15 11.10 -25.31
N GLY A 23 -7.45 10.98 -26.44
CA GLY A 23 -7.03 9.70 -26.97
C GLY A 23 -5.77 9.27 -26.24
N ALA A 24 -5.84 8.16 -25.51
CA ALA A 24 -4.76 7.67 -24.68
C ALA A 24 -3.42 7.64 -25.44
N ALA A 25 -2.40 8.28 -24.87
CA ALA A 25 -1.04 7.78 -24.97
C ALA A 25 -1.13 6.27 -24.78
N ASN A 26 -0.74 5.49 -25.81
CA ASN A 26 -0.83 4.02 -25.89
C ASN A 26 -1.27 3.38 -24.56
N PRO A 27 -2.54 2.95 -24.37
CA PRO A 27 -3.07 2.50 -23.07
C PRO A 27 -2.18 1.47 -22.35
N ARG A 28 -1.44 0.68 -23.12
CA ARG A 28 -0.45 -0.29 -22.60
C ARG A 28 0.70 0.35 -21.81
N ALA A 29 0.99 1.63 -22.06
CA ALA A 29 2.01 2.44 -21.39
C ALA A 29 1.45 3.33 -20.27
N ALA A 30 0.14 3.25 -19.95
CA ALA A 30 -0.44 4.01 -18.86
C ALA A 30 0.16 3.59 -17.51
N GLU A 31 0.51 4.56 -16.68
CA GLU A 31 1.08 4.35 -15.35
C GLU A 31 0.31 5.20 -14.33
N THR A 32 0.00 4.62 -13.16
CA THR A 32 -0.67 5.35 -12.06
C THR A 32 0.27 6.35 -11.38
N LYS A 33 1.58 6.05 -11.42
CA LYS A 33 2.67 6.73 -10.68
C LYS A 33 2.55 6.64 -9.15
N VAL A 34 1.59 5.88 -8.62
CA VAL A 34 1.38 5.71 -7.17
C VAL A 34 2.61 5.09 -6.53
N LEU A 35 3.15 4.02 -7.11
CA LEU A 35 4.31 3.33 -6.54
C LEU A 35 5.57 4.20 -6.53
N GLU A 36 5.83 4.93 -7.61
CA GLU A 36 6.95 5.87 -7.71
C GLU A 36 6.83 6.99 -6.66
N ASN A 37 5.62 7.53 -6.47
CA ASN A 37 5.36 8.56 -5.48
C ASN A 37 5.47 8.01 -4.05
N ALA A 38 5.01 6.77 -3.81
CA ALA A 38 5.15 6.09 -2.53
C ALA A 38 6.62 5.88 -2.16
N GLN A 39 7.43 5.44 -3.12
CA GLN A 39 8.88 5.33 -2.96
C GLN A 39 9.51 6.69 -2.65
N TYR A 40 9.16 7.73 -3.41
CA TYR A 40 9.69 9.08 -3.18
C TYR A 40 9.39 9.61 -1.77
N VAL A 41 8.14 9.44 -1.30
CA VAL A 41 7.78 9.85 0.07
C VAL A 41 8.58 9.04 1.07
N PHE A 42 8.63 7.71 0.92
CA PHE A 42 9.43 6.87 1.80
C PHE A 42 10.89 7.36 1.85
N ASP A 43 11.55 7.53 0.71
CA ASP A 43 12.95 7.97 0.59
C ASP A 43 13.22 9.34 1.23
N ASN A 44 12.18 10.12 1.51
CA ASN A 44 12.27 11.45 2.11
C ASN A 44 11.51 11.58 3.44
N ALA A 45 10.99 10.46 3.97
CA ALA A 45 10.27 10.39 5.23
C ALA A 45 11.22 10.52 6.43
N ILE A 46 10.78 11.22 7.46
CA ILE A 46 11.57 11.44 8.70
C ILE A 46 10.92 10.82 9.93
N ASP A 47 9.60 10.63 9.93
CA ASP A 47 8.81 10.18 11.06
C ASP A 47 8.28 8.75 10.89
N VAL A 48 8.31 8.20 9.67
CA VAL A 48 7.96 6.80 9.39
C VAL A 48 9.14 6.09 8.72
N ALA A 49 9.53 4.95 9.27
CA ALA A 49 10.60 4.11 8.75
C ALA A 49 10.16 2.65 8.64
N LEU A 50 10.88 1.86 7.85
CA LEU A 50 10.64 0.43 7.70
C LEU A 50 11.69 -0.39 8.45
N ASN A 51 11.24 -1.45 9.13
CA ASN A 51 12.12 -2.47 9.69
C ASN A 51 12.35 -3.58 8.64
N PRO A 52 13.57 -3.72 8.10
CA PRO A 52 13.86 -4.64 7.01
C PRO A 52 13.73 -6.11 7.40
N SER A 53 14.18 -6.47 8.60
CA SER A 53 14.06 -7.85 9.11
C SER A 53 12.60 -8.23 9.25
N LYS A 54 11.79 -7.34 9.87
CA LYS A 54 10.37 -7.58 10.07
C LYS A 54 9.59 -7.62 8.76
N THR A 55 9.99 -6.82 7.78
CA THR A 55 9.42 -6.86 6.42
C THR A 55 9.63 -8.24 5.78
N LYS A 56 10.83 -8.84 5.94
CA LYS A 56 11.14 -10.19 5.42
C LYS A 56 10.40 -11.29 6.19
N GLU A 57 10.33 -11.18 7.52
CA GLU A 57 9.54 -12.09 8.36
C GLU A 57 8.04 -12.03 7.99
N ALA A 58 7.52 -10.82 7.73
CA ALA A 58 6.15 -10.62 7.29
C ALA A 58 5.90 -11.23 5.91
N ALA A 59 6.82 -11.07 4.95
CA ALA A 59 6.73 -11.70 3.64
C ALA A 59 6.57 -13.22 3.73
N GLU A 60 7.41 -13.88 4.52
CA GLU A 60 7.34 -15.33 4.70
C GLU A 60 6.08 -15.77 5.46
N THR A 61 5.62 -14.97 6.44
CA THR A 61 4.38 -15.23 7.17
C THR A 61 3.16 -15.09 6.27
N ILE A 62 3.08 -14.01 5.50
CA ILE A 62 2.00 -13.72 4.55
C ILE A 62 1.96 -14.82 3.49
N TRP A 63 3.10 -15.19 2.90
CA TRP A 63 3.16 -16.28 1.93
C TRP A 63 2.62 -17.61 2.49
N ARG A 64 3.06 -18.01 3.69
CA ARG A 64 2.54 -19.22 4.35
C ARG A 64 1.04 -19.17 4.60
N LEU A 65 0.51 -17.99 4.96
CA LEU A 65 -0.94 -17.80 5.12
C LEU A 65 -1.67 -17.87 3.77
N MET A 66 -1.07 -17.33 2.70
CA MET A 66 -1.64 -17.41 1.35
C MET A 66 -1.80 -18.86 0.89
N GLN A 67 -0.76 -19.68 1.09
CA GLN A 67 -0.79 -21.10 0.74
C GLN A 67 -1.83 -21.90 1.53
N LYS A 68 -2.06 -21.56 2.79
CA LYS A 68 -3.01 -22.29 3.66
C LYS A 68 -4.47 -21.95 3.39
N LYS A 69 -4.75 -20.72 2.97
CA LYS A 69 -6.12 -20.23 2.79
C LYS A 69 -6.67 -20.38 1.37
N GLU A 70 -5.84 -20.78 0.40
CA GLU A 70 -6.21 -20.89 -1.01
C GLU A 70 -6.93 -19.63 -1.53
N TYR A 71 -6.38 -18.45 -1.22
CA TYR A 71 -6.96 -17.17 -1.61
C TYR A 71 -7.29 -17.14 -3.11
N SER A 72 -8.53 -16.80 -3.42
CA SER A 72 -9.11 -16.82 -4.75
C SER A 72 -10.06 -15.64 -4.87
N THR A 73 -10.09 -15.04 -6.07
CA THR A 73 -11.02 -13.95 -6.43
C THR A 73 -12.49 -14.31 -6.18
N GLN A 74 -12.80 -15.61 -6.11
CA GLN A 74 -14.13 -16.12 -5.78
C GLN A 74 -14.61 -15.66 -4.39
N THR A 75 -13.71 -15.41 -3.44
CA THR A 75 -14.03 -14.99 -2.06
C THR A 75 -14.88 -13.71 -2.05
N TRP A 76 -14.61 -12.76 -2.96
CA TRP A 76 -15.42 -11.55 -3.08
C TRP A 76 -16.87 -11.91 -3.44
N SER A 77 -17.04 -12.79 -4.43
CA SER A 77 -18.35 -13.24 -4.89
C SER A 77 -19.08 -14.17 -3.92
N GLU A 78 -18.44 -14.66 -2.86
CA GLU A 78 -19.06 -15.53 -1.86
C GLU A 78 -19.90 -14.76 -0.84
N HIS A 79 -19.63 -13.48 -0.60
CA HIS A 79 -20.32 -12.74 0.47
C HIS A 79 -21.82 -12.56 0.16
N GLU A 80 -22.68 -12.73 1.15
CA GLU A 80 -24.15 -12.76 0.97
C GLU A 80 -24.75 -11.43 0.48
N LEU A 81 -24.05 -10.32 0.72
CA LEU A 81 -24.48 -8.97 0.30
C LEU A 81 -23.95 -8.54 -1.07
N HIS A 82 -23.02 -9.27 -1.67
CA HIS A 82 -22.46 -8.91 -2.97
C HIS A 82 -23.32 -9.45 -4.13
N PRO A 83 -23.53 -8.68 -5.22
CA PRO A 83 -24.27 -9.14 -6.39
C PRO A 83 -23.70 -10.42 -7.02
N LYS A 84 -24.56 -11.23 -7.65
CA LYS A 84 -24.18 -12.52 -8.26
C LYS A 84 -24.32 -12.56 -9.79
N ALA A 85 -25.02 -11.59 -10.39
CA ALA A 85 -25.41 -11.61 -11.79
C ALA A 85 -24.23 -11.44 -12.77
N LYS A 86 -23.18 -10.71 -12.35
CA LYS A 86 -21.98 -10.41 -13.16
C LYS A 86 -22.32 -9.74 -14.50
N ASP A 87 -23.21 -8.76 -14.44
CA ASP A 87 -23.69 -7.95 -15.56
C ASP A 87 -23.42 -6.46 -15.30
N GLU A 88 -23.94 -5.58 -16.16
CA GLU A 88 -23.78 -4.13 -16.03
C GLU A 88 -24.34 -3.60 -14.69
N SER A 89 -25.45 -4.17 -14.20
CA SER A 89 -26.01 -3.79 -12.89
C SER A 89 -25.06 -4.10 -11.73
N THR A 90 -24.24 -5.15 -11.87
CA THR A 90 -23.19 -5.48 -10.91
C THR A 90 -22.07 -4.44 -10.94
N VAL A 91 -21.72 -3.91 -12.11
CA VAL A 91 -20.75 -2.81 -12.25
C VAL A 91 -21.28 -1.54 -11.59
N ASP A 92 -22.54 -1.17 -11.83
CA ASP A 92 -23.15 0.02 -11.22
C ASP A 92 -23.21 -0.09 -9.69
N PHE A 93 -23.50 -1.28 -9.17
CA PHE A 93 -23.46 -1.54 -7.73
C PHE A 93 -22.05 -1.36 -7.15
N ILE A 94 -21.03 -1.93 -7.78
CA ILE A 94 -19.63 -1.80 -7.33
C ILE A 94 -19.19 -0.33 -7.39
N PHE A 95 -19.54 0.38 -8.47
CA PHE A 95 -19.22 1.80 -8.58
C PHE A 95 -19.87 2.63 -7.47
N ALA A 96 -21.17 2.46 -7.22
CA ALA A 96 -21.87 3.16 -6.14
C ALA A 96 -21.29 2.82 -4.75
N MET A 97 -20.97 1.55 -4.53
CA MET A 97 -20.34 1.06 -3.31
C MET A 97 -18.99 1.73 -3.07
N ASP A 98 -18.10 1.75 -4.05
CA ASP A 98 -16.74 2.32 -3.91
C ASP A 98 -16.70 3.84 -3.94
N LEU A 99 -17.62 4.46 -4.67
CA LEU A 99 -17.86 5.90 -4.58
C LEU A 99 -18.17 6.30 -3.13
N LEU A 100 -18.94 5.48 -2.42
CA LEU A 100 -19.33 5.69 -1.03
C LEU A 100 -18.39 4.99 -0.03
N ASN A 101 -17.31 4.34 -0.44
CA ASN A 101 -16.44 3.58 0.47
C ASN A 101 -15.41 4.46 1.20
N PHE A 102 -15.89 5.32 2.09
CA PHE A 102 -15.03 6.18 2.92
C PHE A 102 -15.61 6.43 4.31
N SER A 103 -14.74 6.44 5.32
CA SER A 103 -15.00 6.75 6.74
C SER A 103 -16.21 6.03 7.37
N PHE A 104 -15.93 4.92 8.06
CA PHE A 104 -16.88 4.26 8.98
C PHE A 104 -16.38 4.37 10.43
N TRP A 105 -15.49 5.31 10.70
CA TRP A 105 -14.90 5.48 12.03
C TRP A 105 -15.91 6.11 12.98
N SER A 106 -16.00 5.58 14.18
CA SER A 106 -16.83 6.15 15.25
C SER A 106 -16.10 6.05 16.58
N GLU A 107 -16.13 7.15 17.32
CA GLU A 107 -15.65 7.24 18.71
C GLU A 107 -16.68 6.68 19.70
N ARG A 108 -17.90 6.38 19.24
CA ARG A 108 -18.95 5.84 20.10
C ARG A 108 -18.66 4.39 20.51
N PRO A 109 -19.19 3.96 21.67
CA PRO A 109 -19.26 2.54 22.03
C PRO A 109 -19.95 1.72 20.93
N GLU A 110 -19.54 0.48 20.78
CA GLU A 110 -19.91 -0.36 19.63
C GLU A 110 -21.41 -0.47 19.40
N GLU A 111 -22.16 -0.69 20.47
CA GLU A 111 -23.62 -0.84 20.45
C GLU A 111 -24.34 0.40 19.93
N LYS A 112 -23.71 1.57 20.02
CA LYS A 112 -24.24 2.88 19.57
C LYS A 112 -23.71 3.32 18.20
N ARG A 113 -22.85 2.53 17.56
CA ARG A 113 -22.28 2.88 16.26
C ARG A 113 -23.29 2.72 15.15
N PHE A 114 -23.08 3.46 14.05
CA PHE A 114 -23.87 3.32 12.83
C PHE A 114 -23.99 1.85 12.43
N ALA A 115 -25.23 1.39 12.26
CA ALA A 115 -25.54 0.01 11.96
C ALA A 115 -26.81 -0.10 11.14
N ILE A 116 -26.86 -1.10 10.27
CA ILE A 116 -28.00 -1.36 9.39
C ILE A 116 -28.54 -2.74 9.67
N GLU A 117 -29.83 -2.84 9.96
CA GLU A 117 -30.52 -4.13 9.97
C GLU A 117 -31.05 -4.42 8.56
N TYR A 118 -30.68 -5.60 8.06
CA TYR A 118 -31.09 -6.07 6.75
C TYR A 118 -31.07 -7.60 6.72
N ARG A 119 -32.15 -8.20 6.18
CA ARG A 119 -32.37 -9.65 6.15
C ARG A 119 -32.22 -10.33 7.53
N GLY A 120 -32.75 -9.69 8.57
CA GLY A 120 -32.74 -10.19 9.95
C GLY A 120 -31.37 -10.21 10.63
N LYS A 121 -30.36 -9.53 10.05
CA LYS A 121 -29.01 -9.40 10.61
C LYS A 121 -28.64 -7.93 10.78
N LYS A 122 -27.91 -7.64 11.86
CA LYS A 122 -27.31 -6.31 12.11
C LYS A 122 -25.92 -6.25 11.47
N TRP A 123 -25.72 -5.28 10.59
CA TRP A 123 -24.48 -5.01 9.87
C TRP A 123 -23.81 -3.75 10.38
N THR A 124 -22.48 -3.76 10.49
CA THR A 124 -21.68 -2.64 11.01
C THR A 124 -20.48 -2.38 10.11
N GLY A 125 -19.86 -1.20 10.28
CA GLY A 125 -18.68 -0.83 9.49
C GLY A 125 -18.98 -0.81 7.99
N TYR A 126 -18.06 -1.30 7.17
CA TYR A 126 -18.26 -1.38 5.72
C TYR A 126 -19.54 -2.13 5.31
N TRP A 127 -19.87 -3.25 5.98
CA TRP A 127 -21.06 -4.02 5.62
C TRP A 127 -22.37 -3.28 5.84
N SER A 128 -22.39 -2.28 6.71
CA SER A 128 -23.57 -1.42 6.87
C SER A 128 -23.87 -0.62 5.59
N LEU A 129 -22.84 -0.16 4.86
CA LEU A 129 -23.01 0.50 3.56
C LEU A 129 -23.59 -0.47 2.54
N VAL A 130 -22.98 -1.65 2.38
CA VAL A 130 -23.42 -2.66 1.40
C VAL A 130 -24.86 -3.10 1.69
N ALA A 131 -25.20 -3.31 2.97
CA ALA A 131 -26.55 -3.65 3.41
C ALA A 131 -27.55 -2.52 3.11
N ALA A 132 -27.17 -1.25 3.30
CA ALA A 132 -28.04 -0.12 2.98
C ALA A 132 -28.32 -0.01 1.48
N LEU A 133 -27.31 -0.23 0.62
CA LEU A 133 -27.48 -0.23 -0.83
C LEU A 133 -28.40 -1.36 -1.30
N GLN A 134 -28.17 -2.58 -0.81
CA GLN A 134 -29.03 -3.73 -1.11
C GLN A 134 -30.47 -3.51 -0.63
N ARG A 135 -30.64 -2.98 0.59
CA ARG A 135 -31.96 -2.66 1.13
C ARG A 135 -32.70 -1.61 0.30
N ALA A 136 -31.99 -0.59 -0.18
CA ALA A 136 -32.59 0.43 -1.04
C ALA A 136 -33.05 -0.16 -2.39
N LEU A 137 -32.27 -1.07 -3.00
CA LEU A 137 -32.68 -1.77 -4.22
C LEU A 137 -33.90 -2.67 -3.98
N ASP A 138 -33.94 -3.40 -2.86
CA ASP A 138 -35.12 -4.20 -2.46
C ASP A 138 -36.37 -3.33 -2.18
N GLU A 139 -36.17 -2.06 -1.81
CA GLU A 139 -37.21 -1.04 -1.63
C GLU A 139 -37.55 -0.29 -2.94
N GLU A 140 -37.08 -0.79 -4.09
CA GLU A 140 -37.29 -0.21 -5.42
C GLU A 140 -36.72 1.20 -5.59
N ILE A 141 -35.75 1.60 -4.75
CA ILE A 141 -35.01 2.85 -4.88
C ILE A 141 -33.81 2.61 -5.80
N PRO A 142 -33.69 3.32 -6.95
CA PRO A 142 -32.60 3.13 -7.91
C PRO A 142 -31.29 3.77 -7.43
N ILE A 143 -30.82 3.42 -6.23
CA ILE A 143 -29.67 4.03 -5.55
C ILE A 143 -28.34 3.83 -6.28
N THR A 144 -28.27 2.93 -7.27
CA THR A 144 -27.09 2.71 -8.11
C THR A 144 -27.13 3.48 -9.43
N SER A 145 -28.22 4.21 -9.71
CA SER A 145 -28.42 4.91 -10.99
C SER A 145 -27.87 6.34 -10.95
N PRO A 146 -27.01 6.73 -11.92
CA PRO A 146 -26.56 8.12 -12.07
C PRO A 146 -27.70 9.11 -12.31
N TYR A 147 -28.76 8.70 -13.02
CA TYR A 147 -29.94 9.54 -13.27
C TYR A 147 -30.70 9.87 -11.98
N PHE A 148 -30.82 8.88 -11.08
CA PHE A 148 -31.35 9.12 -9.75
C PHE A 148 -30.46 10.11 -8.99
N TRP A 149 -29.14 9.93 -9.04
CA TRP A 149 -28.21 10.82 -8.33
C TRP A 149 -28.17 12.26 -8.83
N VAL A 150 -28.60 12.58 -10.04
CA VAL A 150 -28.65 13.99 -10.50
C VAL A 150 -30.01 14.63 -10.26
N ASN A 151 -31.05 13.83 -10.04
CA ASN A 151 -32.40 14.33 -9.78
C ASN A 151 -32.52 14.78 -8.31
N GLU A 152 -32.64 16.10 -8.09
CA GLU A 152 -32.70 16.67 -6.74
C GLU A 152 -34.02 16.38 -6.00
N ASP A 153 -35.10 16.16 -6.73
CA ASP A 153 -36.40 15.84 -6.16
C ASP A 153 -36.45 14.38 -5.69
N GLU A 154 -35.93 13.46 -6.51
CA GLU A 154 -35.91 12.03 -6.19
C GLU A 154 -34.83 11.68 -5.17
N CYS A 155 -33.59 12.15 -5.39
CA CYS A 155 -32.44 11.83 -4.55
C CYS A 155 -32.18 12.93 -3.50
N SER A 156 -33.23 13.42 -2.84
CA SER A 156 -33.13 14.46 -1.81
C SER A 156 -32.34 14.01 -0.56
N GLU A 157 -31.94 14.96 0.29
CA GLU A 157 -31.28 14.63 1.56
C GLU A 157 -32.14 13.72 2.45
N SER A 158 -33.45 13.95 2.49
CA SER A 158 -34.38 13.10 3.24
C SER A 158 -34.46 11.69 2.67
N MET A 159 -34.43 11.54 1.35
CA MET A 159 -34.36 10.23 0.70
C MET A 159 -33.06 9.51 1.05
N LEU A 160 -31.92 10.20 1.01
CA LEU A 160 -30.63 9.62 1.41
C LEU A 160 -30.59 9.23 2.89
N LYS A 161 -31.19 10.05 3.78
CA LYS A 161 -31.38 9.69 5.19
C LYS A 161 -32.23 8.43 5.34
N HIS A 162 -33.26 8.27 4.52
CA HIS A 162 -34.09 7.06 4.50
C HIS A 162 -33.30 5.83 4.02
N VAL A 163 -32.51 5.95 2.94
CA VAL A 163 -31.63 4.86 2.45
C VAL A 163 -30.66 4.42 3.54
N PHE A 164 -29.94 5.37 4.14
CA PHE A 164 -28.93 5.11 5.16
C PHE A 164 -29.48 5.12 6.59
N ARG A 165 -30.80 4.95 6.78
CA ARG A 165 -31.40 4.97 8.12
C ARG A 165 -30.82 3.87 9.00
N SER A 166 -30.23 4.30 10.11
CA SER A 166 -29.56 3.43 11.08
C SER A 166 -30.57 2.75 12.01
N VAL A 167 -30.21 1.58 12.54
CA VAL A 167 -30.89 0.96 13.69
C VAL A 167 -30.30 1.38 15.03
N SER A 168 -29.33 2.31 15.02
CA SER A 168 -28.72 2.91 16.21
C SER A 168 -28.87 4.44 16.21
N ASP A 169 -28.48 5.07 17.32
CA ASP A 169 -28.53 6.53 17.51
C ASP A 169 -27.48 7.31 16.69
N GLU A 170 -26.61 6.62 15.94
CA GLU A 170 -25.61 7.25 15.08
C GLU A 170 -26.06 7.11 13.63
N GLU A 171 -26.17 8.24 12.95
CA GLU A 171 -26.39 8.32 11.50
C GLU A 171 -25.13 7.91 10.74
N ILE A 172 -25.24 7.67 9.43
CA ILE A 172 -24.07 7.38 8.62
C ILE A 172 -23.09 8.57 8.68
N PRO A 173 -21.79 8.34 8.97
CA PRO A 173 -20.81 9.42 8.95
C PRO A 173 -20.74 10.07 7.56
N LEU A 174 -20.60 11.40 7.56
CA LEU A 174 -20.37 12.22 6.36
C LEU A 174 -21.48 12.10 5.30
N LEU A 175 -22.75 12.10 5.74
CA LEU A 175 -23.91 11.98 4.83
C LEU A 175 -23.92 13.05 3.72
N GLN A 176 -23.57 14.29 4.07
CA GLN A 176 -23.57 15.41 3.10
C GLN A 176 -22.50 15.23 2.03
N GLU A 177 -21.30 14.81 2.44
CA GLU A 177 -20.19 14.51 1.54
C GLU A 177 -20.52 13.32 0.63
N ARG A 178 -21.28 12.34 1.13
CA ARG A 178 -21.78 11.21 0.32
C ARG A 178 -22.75 11.68 -0.75
N LEU A 179 -23.73 12.52 -0.39
CA LEU A 179 -24.65 13.12 -1.36
C LEU A 179 -23.89 13.96 -2.40
N GLN A 180 -22.89 14.74 -1.97
CA GLN A 180 -22.05 15.50 -2.89
C GLN A 180 -21.28 14.60 -3.87
N CYS A 181 -20.71 13.48 -3.39
CA CYS A 181 -20.03 12.51 -4.23
C CYS A 181 -20.99 11.90 -5.27
N LEU A 182 -22.22 11.54 -4.87
CA LEU A 182 -23.24 11.00 -5.79
C LEU A 182 -23.62 12.03 -6.86
N ARG A 183 -23.86 13.29 -6.46
CA ARG A 183 -24.20 14.38 -7.38
C ARG A 183 -23.08 14.67 -8.38
N GLU A 184 -21.84 14.70 -7.90
CA GLU A 184 -20.67 14.92 -8.74
C GLU A 184 -20.47 13.78 -9.75
N ALA A 185 -20.44 12.54 -9.27
CA ALA A 185 -20.25 11.37 -10.12
C ALA A 185 -21.43 11.17 -11.08
N GLY A 186 -22.65 11.44 -10.63
CA GLY A 186 -23.86 11.37 -11.44
C GLY A 186 -23.81 12.34 -12.62
N ARG A 187 -23.40 13.60 -12.40
CA ARG A 187 -23.23 14.57 -13.49
C ARG A 187 -22.21 14.09 -14.51
N VAL A 188 -21.02 13.69 -14.04
CA VAL A 188 -19.95 13.20 -14.91
C VAL A 188 -20.43 12.00 -15.74
N LEU A 189 -21.09 11.02 -15.13
CA LEU A 189 -21.60 9.85 -15.86
C LEU A 189 -22.67 10.23 -16.88
N CYS A 190 -23.65 11.06 -16.50
CA CYS A 190 -24.73 11.47 -17.38
C CYS A 190 -24.25 12.34 -18.55
N GLU A 191 -23.26 13.20 -18.34
CA GLU A 191 -22.76 14.15 -19.35
C GLU A 191 -21.70 13.51 -20.27
N ASP A 192 -20.75 12.75 -19.70
CA ASP A 192 -19.55 12.31 -20.42
C ASP A 192 -19.54 10.80 -20.74
N PHE A 193 -20.43 10.00 -20.12
CA PHE A 193 -20.40 8.53 -20.21
C PHE A 193 -21.79 7.90 -20.41
N ASP A 194 -22.75 8.64 -20.99
CA ASP A 194 -24.11 8.19 -21.32
C ASP A 194 -24.86 7.53 -20.13
N GLY A 195 -24.59 8.01 -18.92
CA GLY A 195 -25.23 7.50 -17.70
C GLY A 195 -24.80 6.10 -17.25
N SER A 196 -23.71 5.54 -17.82
CA SER A 196 -23.24 4.19 -17.50
C SER A 196 -21.75 4.14 -17.17
N PHE A 197 -21.39 3.53 -16.03
CA PHE A 197 -19.99 3.36 -15.65
C PHE A 197 -19.23 2.38 -16.56
N VAL A 198 -19.94 1.47 -17.22
CA VAL A 198 -19.34 0.52 -18.17
C VAL A 198 -18.59 1.24 -19.29
N ASN A 199 -19.08 2.41 -19.71
CA ASN A 199 -18.40 3.25 -20.70
C ASN A 199 -17.04 3.77 -20.22
N CYS A 200 -16.84 3.97 -18.90
CA CYS A 200 -15.51 4.27 -18.35
C CYS A 200 -14.53 3.10 -18.54
N ILE A 201 -15.01 1.85 -18.37
CA ILE A 201 -14.20 0.63 -18.58
C ILE A 201 -13.80 0.50 -20.06
N TYR A 202 -14.76 0.74 -20.97
CA TYR A 202 -14.49 0.75 -22.41
C TYR A 202 -13.53 1.86 -22.82
N ASN A 203 -13.69 3.08 -22.29
CA ASN A 203 -12.78 4.21 -22.55
C ASN A 203 -11.38 3.96 -22.00
N ALA A 204 -11.25 3.24 -20.88
CA ALA A 204 -9.97 2.79 -20.36
C ALA A 204 -9.35 1.64 -21.17
N ASN A 205 -10.06 1.13 -22.19
CA ASN A 205 -9.64 0.00 -23.03
C ASN A 205 -9.13 -1.18 -22.19
N TYR A 206 -9.88 -1.51 -21.14
CA TYR A 206 -9.56 -2.62 -20.23
C TYR A 206 -8.16 -2.51 -19.57
N SER A 207 -7.59 -1.30 -19.45
CA SER A 207 -6.37 -1.05 -18.67
C SER A 207 -6.73 -0.57 -17.26
N ALA A 208 -6.25 -1.27 -16.25
CA ALA A 208 -6.39 -0.92 -14.85
C ALA A 208 -5.77 0.47 -14.56
N ALA A 209 -4.55 0.72 -15.07
CA ALA A 209 -3.89 2.00 -14.86
C ALA A 209 -4.62 3.16 -15.57
N SER A 210 -5.11 2.93 -16.80
CA SER A 210 -5.92 3.92 -17.51
C SER A 210 -7.22 4.21 -16.77
N LEU A 211 -7.91 3.19 -16.24
CA LEU A 211 -9.15 3.38 -15.50
C LEU A 211 -8.93 4.15 -14.20
N VAL A 212 -7.86 3.84 -13.43
CA VAL A 212 -7.49 4.60 -12.23
C VAL A 212 -7.23 6.07 -12.54
N ASN A 213 -6.49 6.36 -13.62
CA ASN A 213 -6.20 7.74 -14.04
C ASN A 213 -7.47 8.46 -14.50
N LEU A 214 -8.32 7.80 -15.30
CA LEU A 214 -9.61 8.33 -15.75
C LEU A 214 -10.51 8.67 -14.56
N MET A 215 -10.57 7.81 -13.54
CA MET A 215 -11.29 8.10 -12.30
C MET A 215 -10.77 9.37 -11.63
N ALA A 216 -9.45 9.50 -11.43
CA ALA A 216 -8.87 10.67 -10.77
C ALA A 216 -8.99 11.98 -11.59
N GLU A 217 -9.03 11.87 -12.92
CA GLU A 217 -9.12 13.02 -13.83
C GLU A 217 -10.56 13.51 -13.97
N SER A 218 -11.51 12.61 -14.27
CA SER A 218 -12.92 12.93 -14.53
C SER A 218 -13.76 13.08 -13.26
N PHE A 219 -13.43 12.38 -12.17
CA PHE A 219 -14.22 12.38 -10.94
C PHE A 219 -13.43 13.00 -9.78
N PRO A 220 -13.63 14.30 -9.46
CA PRO A 220 -12.88 14.98 -8.41
C PRO A 220 -12.84 14.25 -7.06
N CYS A 221 -13.92 13.57 -6.66
CA CYS A 221 -14.00 12.78 -5.44
C CYS A 221 -13.02 11.58 -5.42
N PHE A 222 -12.61 11.05 -6.58
CA PHE A 222 -11.60 9.99 -6.67
C PHE A 222 -10.16 10.54 -6.71
N ARG A 223 -9.96 11.85 -6.84
CA ARG A 223 -8.65 12.51 -6.94
C ARG A 223 -7.94 12.61 -5.58
N ASP A 224 -7.49 11.47 -5.07
CA ASP A 224 -6.70 11.35 -3.83
C ASP A 224 -5.22 11.66 -4.08
N GLU A 225 -4.91 12.95 -3.93
CA GLU A 225 -3.58 13.54 -4.15
C GLU A 225 -3.22 14.56 -3.07
N THR A 226 -1.92 14.71 -2.83
CA THR A 226 -1.39 15.63 -1.82
C THR A 226 -0.05 16.22 -2.26
N SER A 227 0.49 17.15 -1.49
CA SER A 227 1.82 17.73 -1.69
C SER A 227 2.77 17.28 -0.59
N PHE A 228 3.92 16.72 -0.98
CA PHE A 228 4.98 16.34 -0.05
C PHE A 228 6.29 16.98 -0.50
N GLN A 229 6.83 17.87 0.35
CA GLN A 229 8.06 18.61 0.08
C GLN A 229 8.03 19.34 -1.29
N GLY A 230 6.87 19.92 -1.64
CA GLY A 230 6.68 20.65 -2.90
C GLY A 230 6.43 19.78 -4.13
N ARG A 231 6.42 18.45 -4.00
CA ARG A 231 6.09 17.50 -5.07
C ARG A 231 4.66 16.98 -4.90
N ARG A 232 3.91 16.91 -6.00
CA ARG A 232 2.62 16.22 -6.07
C ARG A 232 2.80 14.72 -5.84
N VAL A 233 2.02 14.16 -4.93
CA VAL A 233 1.98 12.74 -4.56
C VAL A 233 0.59 12.18 -4.86
N ARG A 234 0.53 11.11 -5.63
CA ARG A 234 -0.69 10.39 -6.00
C ARG A 234 -0.87 9.15 -5.14
N LEU A 235 -2.05 8.96 -4.56
CA LEU A 235 -2.40 7.77 -3.77
C LEU A 235 -3.58 7.02 -4.38
N TYR A 236 -4.57 7.74 -4.93
CA TYR A 236 -5.71 7.20 -5.69
C TYR A 236 -6.40 6.02 -5.01
N LYS A 237 -6.52 6.05 -3.67
CA LYS A 237 -6.95 4.89 -2.87
C LYS A 237 -8.28 4.29 -3.37
N ARG A 238 -9.34 5.10 -3.46
CA ARG A 238 -10.68 4.62 -3.87
C ARG A 238 -10.72 4.18 -5.34
N ALA A 239 -10.00 4.87 -6.21
CA ALA A 239 -9.94 4.49 -7.62
C ALA A 239 -9.25 3.12 -7.81
N GLN A 240 -8.19 2.85 -7.03
CA GLN A 240 -7.54 1.54 -7.05
C GLN A 240 -8.44 0.43 -6.46
N ILE A 241 -9.20 0.72 -5.39
CA ILE A 241 -10.17 -0.24 -4.82
C ILE A 241 -11.24 -0.59 -5.85
N LEU A 242 -11.81 0.41 -6.54
CA LEU A 242 -12.82 0.19 -7.58
C LEU A 242 -12.35 -0.77 -8.68
N VAL A 243 -11.15 -0.55 -9.21
CA VAL A 243 -10.58 -1.44 -10.23
C VAL A 243 -10.34 -2.85 -9.67
N ALA A 244 -9.89 -2.94 -8.41
CA ALA A 244 -9.64 -4.21 -7.75
C ALA A 244 -10.93 -5.01 -7.50
N ASP A 245 -12.02 -4.34 -7.08
CA ASP A 245 -13.32 -4.95 -6.83
C ASP A 245 -14.00 -5.40 -8.12
N LEU A 246 -13.90 -4.62 -9.21
CA LEU A 246 -14.33 -5.05 -10.55
C LEU A 246 -13.57 -6.30 -11.00
N TRP A 247 -12.25 -6.28 -10.89
CA TRP A 247 -11.41 -7.43 -11.26
C TRP A 247 -11.77 -8.68 -10.43
N ALA A 248 -11.91 -8.54 -9.11
CA ALA A 248 -12.22 -9.65 -8.22
C ALA A 248 -13.64 -10.21 -8.47
N CYS A 249 -14.65 -9.34 -8.58
CA CYS A 249 -16.04 -9.74 -8.82
C CYS A 249 -16.19 -10.58 -10.11
N PHE A 250 -15.56 -10.14 -11.19
CA PHE A 250 -15.64 -10.78 -12.48
C PHE A 250 -14.55 -11.85 -12.70
N ASN A 251 -13.73 -12.15 -11.69
CA ASN A 251 -12.61 -13.10 -11.77
C ASN A 251 -11.62 -12.80 -12.92
N GLY A 252 -11.43 -11.51 -13.25
CA GLY A 252 -10.54 -11.10 -14.35
C GLY A 252 -11.08 -11.38 -15.76
N GLU A 253 -12.38 -11.64 -15.91
CA GLU A 253 -13.04 -11.90 -17.20
C GLU A 253 -14.07 -10.81 -17.52
N GLY A 254 -14.46 -10.66 -18.79
CA GLY A 254 -15.54 -9.77 -19.21
C GLY A 254 -15.31 -8.32 -18.76
N LEU A 255 -16.25 -7.74 -18.01
CA LEU A 255 -16.16 -6.35 -17.53
C LEU A 255 -15.08 -6.12 -16.46
N GLY A 256 -14.50 -7.17 -15.88
CA GLY A 256 -13.34 -7.07 -14.99
C GLY A 256 -12.04 -7.58 -15.61
N GLU A 257 -12.00 -7.80 -16.93
CA GLU A 257 -10.77 -8.15 -17.63
C GLU A 257 -9.83 -6.94 -17.65
N PHE A 258 -8.74 -6.98 -16.89
CA PHE A 258 -7.72 -5.93 -16.92
C PHE A 258 -6.36 -6.52 -17.29
N HIS A 259 -5.84 -6.10 -18.45
CA HIS A 259 -4.61 -6.67 -19.00
C HIS A 259 -3.32 -6.24 -18.26
N ASP A 260 -3.41 -5.18 -17.44
CA ASP A 260 -2.31 -4.65 -16.62
C ASP A 260 -2.74 -4.45 -15.16
N ILE A 261 -3.59 -5.35 -14.64
CA ILE A 261 -4.05 -5.34 -13.23
C ILE A 261 -2.89 -5.29 -12.23
N ASP A 262 -1.71 -5.80 -12.61
CA ASP A 262 -0.51 -5.81 -11.79
C ASP A 262 0.10 -4.42 -11.54
N LYS A 263 -0.38 -3.37 -12.23
CA LYS A 263 0.01 -1.96 -12.00
C LYS A 263 -0.72 -1.30 -10.83
N ILE A 264 -1.81 -1.88 -10.33
CA ILE A 264 -2.42 -1.36 -9.10
C ILE A 264 -1.57 -1.78 -7.90
N THR A 265 -1.49 -0.89 -6.92
CA THR A 265 -0.70 -1.10 -5.72
C THR A 265 -1.58 -1.48 -4.53
N MET A 266 -0.94 -1.69 -3.39
CA MET A 266 -1.63 -1.52 -2.12
C MET A 266 -2.37 -0.17 -2.06
N PHE A 267 -3.60 -0.17 -1.57
CA PHE A 267 -4.33 1.07 -1.30
C PHE A 267 -3.95 1.62 0.08
N ALA A 268 -3.82 2.95 0.17
CA ALA A 268 -3.43 3.65 1.40
C ALA A 268 -4.61 3.88 2.35
N ASP A 269 -5.17 2.81 2.91
CA ASP A 269 -6.19 2.87 3.98
C ASP A 269 -5.55 3.10 5.36
N TYR A 270 -6.32 3.66 6.31
CA TYR A 270 -5.86 3.96 7.67
C TYR A 270 -5.63 2.70 8.53
N ARG A 271 -6.18 1.53 8.15
CA ARG A 271 -5.93 0.25 8.84
C ARG A 271 -4.58 -0.36 8.50
N ILE A 272 -4.10 -0.17 7.27
CA ILE A 272 -2.84 -0.76 6.80
C ILE A 272 -1.63 -0.34 7.66
N PRO A 273 -1.40 0.94 7.97
CA PRO A 273 -0.28 1.32 8.83
C PRO A 273 -0.39 0.71 10.24
N GLN A 274 -1.60 0.51 10.78
CA GLN A 274 -1.80 -0.14 12.08
C GLN A 274 -1.34 -1.61 12.03
N ILE A 275 -1.73 -2.34 10.98
CA ILE A 275 -1.34 -3.75 10.78
C ILE A 275 0.17 -3.85 10.60
N LEU A 276 0.76 -3.02 9.74
CA LEU A 276 2.19 -3.07 9.46
C LEU A 276 3.02 -2.66 10.68
N ASN A 277 2.56 -1.71 11.49
CA ASN A 277 3.20 -1.38 12.77
C ASN A 277 3.10 -2.53 13.78
N HIS A 278 1.95 -3.20 13.87
CA HIS A 278 1.78 -4.39 14.71
C HIS A 278 2.70 -5.54 14.29
N LEU A 279 2.89 -5.75 12.99
CA LEU A 279 3.87 -6.70 12.45
C LEU A 279 5.33 -6.25 12.67
N GLY A 280 5.55 -5.06 13.22
CA GLY A 280 6.86 -4.44 13.41
C GLY A 280 7.51 -3.97 12.11
N CYS A 281 6.80 -3.97 10.98
CA CYS A 281 7.29 -3.52 9.69
C CYS A 281 7.39 -1.99 9.63
N LEU A 282 6.40 -1.27 10.14
CA LEU A 282 6.40 0.20 10.24
C LEU A 282 6.87 0.65 11.62
N MET A 283 7.85 1.54 11.66
CA MET A 283 8.36 2.18 12.87
C MET A 283 8.05 3.68 12.82
N TYR A 284 7.64 4.23 13.95
CA TYR A 284 7.30 5.65 14.08
C TYR A 284 8.37 6.39 14.90
N SER A 285 8.57 7.67 14.60
CA SER A 285 9.32 8.55 15.48
C SER A 285 8.61 8.73 16.82
N PRO A 286 9.32 9.04 17.92
CA PRO A 286 8.70 9.27 19.23
C PRO A 286 7.60 10.35 19.23
N PRO A 287 7.74 11.49 18.50
CA PRO A 287 6.64 12.46 18.40
C PRO A 287 5.37 11.88 17.77
N LEU A 288 5.51 11.16 16.65
CA LEU A 288 4.37 10.55 15.95
C LEU A 288 3.74 9.43 16.81
N GLU A 289 4.57 8.56 17.39
CA GLU A 289 4.15 7.49 18.29
C GLU A 289 3.38 8.04 19.50
N SER A 290 3.88 9.12 20.13
CA SER A 290 3.18 9.77 21.24
C SER A 290 1.85 10.39 20.80
N HIS A 291 1.81 11.02 19.62
CA HIS A 291 0.59 11.64 19.08
C HIS A 291 -0.51 10.59 18.82
N ILE A 292 -0.12 9.46 18.23
CA ILE A 292 -1.02 8.31 17.99
C ILE A 292 -1.49 7.72 19.31
N ARG A 293 -0.58 7.52 20.28
CA ARG A 293 -0.90 6.95 21.60
C ARG A 293 -1.86 7.83 22.40
N ASP A 294 -1.72 9.14 22.26
CA ASP A 294 -2.61 10.13 22.88
C ASP A 294 -3.96 10.26 22.15
N LEU A 295 -4.22 9.44 21.13
CA LEU A 295 -5.43 9.46 20.30
C LEU A 295 -5.71 10.83 19.66
N LYS A 296 -4.65 11.58 19.34
CA LYS A 296 -4.79 12.90 18.72
C LYS A 296 -5.02 12.75 17.21
N PRO A 297 -5.99 13.48 16.62
CA PRO A 297 -6.20 13.48 15.18
C PRO A 297 -4.93 13.89 14.41
N ILE A 298 -4.59 13.14 13.37
CA ILE A 298 -3.57 13.54 12.40
C ILE A 298 -4.27 14.34 11.30
N PRO A 299 -3.89 15.61 11.05
CA PRO A 299 -4.56 16.43 10.04
C PRO A 299 -4.39 15.86 8.63
N SER A 300 -5.45 15.97 7.83
CA SER A 300 -5.41 15.69 6.40
C SER A 300 -4.41 16.60 5.67
N GLY A 301 -3.64 16.05 4.74
CA GLY A 301 -2.54 16.69 4.03
C GLY A 301 -1.27 16.89 4.84
N SER A 302 -1.23 16.50 6.13
CA SER A 302 -0.04 16.67 6.96
C SER A 302 1.08 15.71 6.55
N THR A 303 2.34 16.11 6.78
CA THR A 303 3.51 15.26 6.55
C THR A 303 3.36 13.87 7.19
N TRP A 304 2.82 13.79 8.41
CA TRP A 304 2.59 12.50 9.09
C TRP A 304 1.56 11.63 8.37
N GLU A 305 0.44 12.20 7.91
CA GLU A 305 -0.54 11.43 7.14
C GLU A 305 0.10 10.89 5.86
N VAL A 306 0.80 11.75 5.11
CA VAL A 306 1.40 11.38 3.83
C VAL A 306 2.48 10.32 4.02
N GLU A 307 3.36 10.46 5.02
CA GLU A 307 4.38 9.47 5.34
C GLU A 307 3.78 8.12 5.74
N LEU A 308 2.75 8.10 6.61
CA LEU A 308 2.07 6.87 7.03
C LEU A 308 1.44 6.15 5.84
N ARG A 309 0.72 6.87 4.99
CA ARG A 309 0.01 6.34 3.83
C ARG A 309 0.96 5.81 2.76
N ALA A 310 1.89 6.65 2.31
CA ALA A 310 2.82 6.31 1.23
C ALA A 310 3.83 5.23 1.65
N THR A 311 4.37 5.30 2.87
CA THR A 311 5.32 4.28 3.37
C THR A 311 4.64 2.94 3.57
N SER A 312 3.33 2.89 3.85
CA SER A 312 2.56 1.64 3.89
C SER A 312 2.49 0.98 2.50
N ILE A 313 2.23 1.76 1.44
CA ILE A 313 2.24 1.25 0.06
C ILE A 313 3.62 0.67 -0.26
N TRP A 314 4.68 1.41 0.03
CA TRP A 314 6.04 0.98 -0.25
C TRP A 314 6.44 -0.26 0.55
N CYS A 315 6.05 -0.33 1.83
CA CYS A 315 6.29 -1.50 2.67
C CYS A 315 5.70 -2.77 2.06
N VAL A 316 4.44 -2.71 1.60
CA VAL A 316 3.79 -3.87 0.98
C VAL A 316 4.46 -4.24 -0.33
N GLU A 317 4.90 -3.28 -1.13
CA GLU A 317 5.68 -3.59 -2.33
C GLU A 317 6.99 -4.32 -1.98
N LEU A 318 7.70 -3.92 -0.91
CA LEU A 318 8.89 -4.63 -0.47
C LEU A 318 8.58 -6.06 0.00
N ILE A 319 7.47 -6.25 0.74
CA ILE A 319 6.97 -7.58 1.14
C ILE A 319 6.73 -8.44 -0.10
N ARG A 320 5.99 -7.91 -1.09
CA ARG A 320 5.72 -8.58 -2.36
C ARG A 320 7.02 -9.00 -3.06
N ARG A 321 7.96 -8.07 -3.23
CA ARG A 321 9.24 -8.35 -3.90
C ARG A 321 10.01 -9.45 -3.19
N GLU A 322 9.99 -9.46 -1.87
CA GLU A 322 10.63 -10.52 -1.08
C GLU A 322 9.94 -11.87 -1.28
N ILE A 323 8.60 -11.92 -1.32
CA ILE A 323 7.86 -13.15 -1.66
C ILE A 323 8.26 -13.67 -3.04
N VAL A 324 8.23 -12.81 -4.07
CA VAL A 324 8.59 -13.19 -5.45
C VAL A 324 10.03 -13.65 -5.57
N LYS A 325 10.93 -13.07 -4.78
CA LYS A 325 12.35 -13.45 -4.74
C LYS A 325 12.54 -14.84 -4.14
N ASN A 326 11.88 -15.13 -3.03
CA ASN A 326 12.05 -16.37 -2.28
C ASN A 326 11.20 -17.53 -2.84
N HIS A 327 10.12 -17.20 -3.54
CA HIS A 327 9.16 -18.14 -4.11
C HIS A 327 8.92 -17.79 -5.59
N PRO A 328 9.84 -18.11 -6.52
CA PRO A 328 9.73 -17.75 -7.93
C PRO A 328 8.48 -18.29 -8.63
N ASP A 329 7.96 -19.42 -8.15
CA ASP A 329 6.72 -20.06 -8.62
C ASP A 329 5.47 -19.17 -8.43
N ALA A 330 5.60 -18.12 -7.61
CA ALA A 330 4.55 -17.17 -7.36
C ALA A 330 4.35 -16.17 -8.53
N LYS A 331 5.32 -16.09 -9.48
CA LYS A 331 5.20 -15.19 -10.64
C LYS A 331 4.02 -15.58 -11.55
N PRO A 332 3.25 -14.61 -12.08
CA PRO A 332 2.17 -14.91 -13.02
C PRO A 332 2.71 -15.62 -14.27
N ILE A 333 2.06 -16.72 -14.65
CA ILE A 333 2.25 -17.32 -15.98
C ILE A 333 1.49 -16.45 -16.98
N ILE A 334 2.17 -15.46 -17.57
CA ILE A 334 1.64 -14.71 -18.71
C ILE A 334 1.63 -15.65 -19.90
N LYS A 335 0.46 -16.14 -20.32
CA LYS A 335 0.35 -16.85 -21.61
C LYS A 335 0.55 -15.83 -22.74
N PRO A 336 1.54 -15.99 -23.63
CA PRO A 336 1.64 -15.14 -24.79
C PRO A 336 0.42 -15.36 -25.68
N THR A 337 -0.32 -14.28 -25.94
CA THR A 337 -1.34 -14.24 -26.99
C THR A 337 -0.63 -14.52 -28.32
N GLN A 338 -0.95 -15.65 -28.93
CA GLN A 338 -0.52 -15.98 -30.29
C GLN A 338 -0.93 -14.82 -31.22
N PRO A 339 -0.01 -14.24 -31.99
CA PRO A 339 -0.39 -13.28 -33.02
C PRO A 339 -1.22 -14.03 -34.06
N ASN A 340 -2.49 -13.64 -34.21
CA ASN A 340 -3.33 -14.11 -35.30
C ASN A 340 -2.57 -13.98 -36.62
N GLY A 341 -2.48 -15.11 -37.33
CA GLY A 341 -1.70 -15.24 -38.54
C GLY A 341 -2.05 -14.17 -39.57
N HIS A 342 -1.05 -13.38 -39.93
CA HIS A 342 -1.09 -12.62 -41.17
C HIS A 342 -1.13 -13.61 -42.34
N ALA A 343 -2.23 -13.57 -43.09
CA ALA A 343 -2.30 -14.11 -44.43
C ALA A 343 -1.19 -13.47 -45.28
N VAL A 344 -0.26 -14.28 -45.76
CA VAL A 344 0.67 -13.92 -46.84
C VAL A 344 0.33 -14.81 -48.04
N GLY A 345 0.12 -14.15 -49.16
CA GLY A 345 -0.55 -14.67 -50.35
C GLY A 345 0.14 -15.87 -51.00
N VAL A 346 -0.70 -16.73 -51.57
CA VAL A 346 -0.30 -17.72 -52.56
C VAL A 346 -0.82 -17.22 -53.91
N ASP A 347 0.09 -16.71 -54.72
CA ASP A 347 -0.14 -16.51 -56.15
C ASP A 347 0.28 -17.80 -56.87
N ARG A 348 -0.70 -18.56 -57.37
CA ARG A 348 -0.46 -19.54 -58.45
C ARG A 348 -1.75 -19.83 -59.22
N ARG A 349 -1.78 -19.29 -60.44
CA ARG A 349 -2.59 -19.67 -61.60
C ARG A 349 -2.88 -21.17 -61.68
N GLN A 350 -4.13 -21.59 -61.90
CA GLN A 350 -4.69 -22.10 -63.19
C GLN A 350 -5.98 -22.93 -63.02
N SER A 351 -6.81 -22.87 -64.07
CA SER A 351 -7.96 -23.73 -64.48
C SER A 351 -9.23 -23.71 -63.60
N LEU A 352 -10.33 -23.09 -64.07
CA LEU A 352 -11.36 -23.65 -64.97
C LEU A 352 -12.12 -24.82 -64.34
N THR A 353 -13.36 -24.57 -63.85
CA THR A 353 -14.63 -25.11 -64.41
C THR A 353 -15.84 -24.81 -63.49
N THR A 354 -16.77 -24.03 -64.04
CA THR A 354 -18.24 -24.13 -64.04
C THR A 354 -19.06 -24.83 -62.94
N SER A 355 -20.18 -24.14 -62.64
CA SER A 355 -21.53 -24.59 -62.22
C SER A 355 -21.80 -24.66 -60.72
N ALA A 356 -23.00 -24.42 -60.20
CA ALA A 356 -24.24 -23.71 -60.55
C ALA A 356 -25.21 -24.04 -59.39
N LEU A 357 -26.16 -23.15 -59.07
CA LEU A 357 -27.45 -23.44 -58.37
C LEU A 357 -27.33 -23.85 -56.87
N ASP A 358 -28.29 -23.63 -55.97
CA ASP A 358 -29.48 -22.79 -55.81
C ASP A 358 -30.01 -23.05 -54.37
N GLU A 359 -30.98 -22.25 -53.93
CA GLU A 359 -32.01 -22.52 -52.92
C GLU A 359 -31.74 -22.54 -51.39
N GLN A 360 -32.32 -21.51 -50.77
CA GLN A 360 -33.21 -21.49 -49.59
C GLN A 360 -33.54 -22.82 -48.88
N ARG A 361 -33.44 -22.83 -47.53
CA ARG A 361 -34.56 -23.25 -46.64
C ARG A 361 -34.35 -22.93 -45.16
N LYS A 362 -35.47 -22.55 -44.53
CA LYS A 362 -35.67 -22.25 -43.10
C LYS A 362 -35.66 -23.51 -42.21
N CYS A 363 -35.32 -23.24 -40.94
CA CYS A 363 -35.93 -23.74 -39.69
C CYS A 363 -35.32 -24.95 -38.94
N THR A 364 -35.25 -24.72 -37.61
CA THR A 364 -35.48 -25.65 -36.48
C THR A 364 -34.37 -26.54 -35.90
N THR A 365 -34.00 -26.17 -34.67
CA THR A 365 -33.77 -26.98 -33.44
C THR A 365 -32.62 -27.98 -33.28
N GLN A 366 -31.85 -27.70 -32.21
CA GLN A 366 -31.36 -28.61 -31.16
C GLN A 366 -30.03 -29.38 -31.32
N LYS A 367 -29.17 -29.05 -30.33
CA LYS A 367 -28.21 -29.88 -29.59
C LYS A 367 -26.87 -30.26 -30.25
N HIS A 368 -25.81 -29.64 -29.72
CA HIS A 368 -24.83 -30.39 -28.91
C HIS A 368 -24.13 -29.44 -27.93
N ILE A 369 -24.59 -29.43 -26.68
CA ILE A 369 -23.82 -28.90 -25.54
C ILE A 369 -22.85 -30.03 -25.17
N THR A 370 -21.58 -29.86 -25.52
CA THR A 370 -20.52 -30.72 -25.03
C THR A 370 -20.15 -30.22 -23.64
N GLN A 371 -20.34 -31.08 -22.63
CA GLN A 371 -19.88 -30.83 -21.27
C GLN A 371 -18.37 -30.57 -21.28
N ILE A 372 -17.96 -29.37 -20.89
CA ILE A 372 -16.57 -29.04 -20.60
C ILE A 372 -16.38 -29.26 -19.09
N SER A 373 -15.54 -30.24 -18.76
CA SER A 373 -15.04 -30.51 -17.42
C SER A 373 -14.47 -29.22 -16.79
N PRO A 374 -14.56 -29.02 -15.45
CA PRO A 374 -14.10 -27.79 -14.84
C PRO A 374 -12.58 -27.66 -15.03
N ALA A 375 -12.18 -26.71 -15.87
CA ALA A 375 -10.78 -26.34 -16.02
C ALA A 375 -10.27 -25.82 -14.67
N LYS A 376 -9.09 -26.31 -14.25
CA LYS A 376 -8.38 -25.77 -13.07
C LYS A 376 -8.27 -24.25 -13.20
N PRO A 377 -8.55 -23.47 -12.14
CA PRO A 377 -8.40 -22.02 -12.18
C PRO A 377 -6.94 -21.68 -12.51
N ALA A 378 -6.77 -20.75 -13.45
CA ALA A 378 -5.47 -20.24 -13.84
C ALA A 378 -4.77 -19.64 -12.61
N SER A 379 -3.48 -19.92 -12.43
CA SER A 379 -2.69 -19.37 -11.33
C SER A 379 -2.56 -17.85 -11.50
N SER A 380 -3.41 -17.11 -10.80
CA SER A 380 -3.30 -15.67 -10.59
C SER A 380 -1.91 -15.38 -9.99
N GLY A 381 -1.11 -14.52 -10.61
CA GLY A 381 0.22 -14.18 -10.08
C GLY A 381 0.18 -13.51 -8.70
N VAL A 382 1.32 -13.38 -8.02
CA VAL A 382 1.42 -12.76 -6.67
C VAL A 382 0.63 -11.46 -6.52
N ASN A 383 0.55 -10.62 -7.56
CA ASN A 383 -0.21 -9.37 -7.49
C ASN A 383 -1.69 -9.60 -7.33
N ALA A 384 -2.27 -10.46 -8.16
CA ALA A 384 -3.66 -10.84 -8.07
C ALA A 384 -3.99 -11.44 -6.69
N ILE A 385 -3.10 -12.28 -6.14
CA ILE A 385 -3.30 -12.88 -4.81
C ILE A 385 -3.06 -11.89 -3.68
N LEU A 386 -2.13 -10.94 -3.81
CA LEU A 386 -1.94 -9.88 -2.81
C LEU A 386 -3.09 -8.89 -2.85
N ILE A 387 -3.56 -8.48 -4.03
CA ILE A 387 -4.75 -7.66 -4.18
C ILE A 387 -5.92 -8.35 -3.49
N ASP A 388 -6.15 -9.65 -3.73
CA ASP A 388 -7.18 -10.43 -3.05
C ASP A 388 -6.95 -10.54 -1.53
N PHE A 389 -5.73 -10.83 -1.07
CA PHE A 389 -5.38 -10.88 0.35
C PHE A 389 -5.66 -9.56 1.05
N PHE A 390 -5.32 -8.45 0.42
CA PHE A 390 -5.51 -7.14 1.00
C PHE A 390 -6.93 -6.60 0.83
N LEU A 391 -7.66 -7.00 -0.22
CA LEU A 391 -9.11 -6.81 -0.31
C LEU A 391 -9.84 -7.63 0.76
N ASP A 392 -9.49 -8.90 1.00
CA ASP A 392 -10.02 -9.72 2.09
C ASP A 392 -9.71 -9.08 3.45
N ILE A 393 -8.50 -8.55 3.64
CA ILE A 393 -8.16 -7.73 4.80
C ILE A 393 -9.02 -6.47 4.83
N HIS A 394 -9.18 -5.71 3.76
CA HIS A 394 -9.96 -4.47 3.77
C HIS A 394 -11.43 -4.72 4.08
N LEU A 395 -12.05 -5.68 3.40
CA LEU A 395 -13.44 -6.10 3.59
C LEU A 395 -13.67 -6.64 5.02
N ARG A 396 -12.76 -7.45 5.58
CA ARG A 396 -12.90 -7.96 6.96
C ARG A 396 -12.51 -6.95 8.04
N PHE A 397 -11.54 -6.08 7.79
CA PHE A 397 -11.01 -5.14 8.80
C PHE A 397 -11.79 -3.82 8.86
N GLN A 398 -12.52 -3.45 7.81
CA GLN A 398 -13.56 -2.42 7.89
C GLN A 398 -14.85 -2.94 8.56
N ALA A 399 -15.00 -4.27 8.69
CA ALA A 399 -16.16 -4.92 9.26
C ALA A 399 -16.06 -5.29 10.75
N GLN A 400 -14.86 -5.38 11.35
CA GLN A 400 -14.67 -5.95 12.70
C GLN A 400 -14.03 -5.02 13.74
N GLN A 401 -14.47 -5.23 14.98
CA GLN A 401 -14.16 -4.48 16.21
C GLN A 401 -12.65 -4.46 16.55
N PRO A 402 -12.12 -3.40 17.18
CA PRO A 402 -10.75 -3.38 17.71
C PRO A 402 -10.50 -4.44 18.81
N ALA A 403 -11.49 -4.82 19.64
CA ALA A 403 -11.34 -5.88 20.65
C ALA A 403 -11.46 -7.30 20.06
N THR A 404 -12.43 -7.47 19.15
CA THR A 404 -12.45 -8.39 17.99
C THR A 404 -11.11 -8.86 17.46
N MET A 405 -10.39 -7.85 16.97
CA MET A 405 -9.16 -7.90 16.17
C MET A 405 -8.01 -8.55 16.93
N TYR A 406 -7.73 -8.09 18.16
CA TYR A 406 -6.68 -8.70 18.98
C TYR A 406 -7.01 -10.14 19.30
N ARG A 407 -8.27 -10.45 19.60
CA ARG A 407 -8.67 -11.80 19.99
C ARG A 407 -8.67 -12.77 18.81
N ASN A 408 -9.04 -12.35 17.60
CA ASN A 408 -8.99 -13.20 16.40
C ASN A 408 -7.58 -13.34 15.82
N LEU A 409 -6.75 -12.28 15.87
CA LEU A 409 -5.33 -12.37 15.52
C LEU A 409 -4.57 -13.21 16.56
N ILE A 410 -4.85 -13.02 17.85
CA ILE A 410 -4.34 -13.87 18.94
C ILE A 410 -4.92 -15.28 18.85
N LEU A 411 -6.18 -15.51 18.49
CA LEU A 411 -6.73 -16.86 18.32
C LEU A 411 -6.13 -17.54 17.09
N LEU A 412 -5.91 -16.84 15.97
CA LEU A 412 -5.22 -17.36 14.80
C LEU A 412 -3.76 -17.69 15.13
N LEU A 413 -3.07 -16.82 15.87
CA LEU A 413 -1.69 -17.05 16.33
C LEU A 413 -1.62 -18.10 17.46
N ALA A 414 -2.63 -18.20 18.31
CA ALA A 414 -2.68 -19.13 19.44
C ALA A 414 -3.16 -20.52 19.02
N THR A 415 -4.13 -20.65 18.11
CA THR A 415 -4.43 -21.94 17.47
C THR A 415 -3.25 -22.40 16.64
N TYR A 416 -2.50 -21.49 15.99
CA TYR A 416 -1.23 -21.80 15.33
C TYR A 416 -0.14 -22.26 16.31
N LEU A 417 0.01 -21.64 17.48
CA LEU A 417 0.94 -22.08 18.54
C LEU A 417 0.50 -23.40 19.20
N VAL A 418 -0.80 -23.63 19.38
CA VAL A 418 -1.37 -24.88 19.94
C VAL A 418 -1.27 -26.03 18.94
N THR A 419 -1.44 -25.79 17.63
CA THR A 419 -1.18 -26.80 16.58
C THR A 419 0.31 -27.08 16.38
N LEU A 420 1.19 -26.08 16.59
CA LEU A 420 2.65 -26.29 16.67
C LEU A 420 3.05 -27.11 17.90
N ALA A 421 2.43 -26.90 19.05
CA ALA A 421 2.66 -27.69 20.26
C ALA A 421 2.12 -29.12 20.16
N ALA A 422 0.99 -29.32 19.46
CA ALA A 422 0.42 -30.64 19.21
C ALA A 422 1.15 -31.43 18.12
N SER A 423 1.98 -30.78 17.28
CA SER A 423 2.78 -31.44 16.24
C SER A 423 4.19 -31.86 16.69
N GLN A 424 4.50 -31.73 18.00
CA GLN A 424 5.78 -32.19 18.58
C GLN A 424 5.64 -33.35 19.58
N THR A 425 4.54 -34.10 19.53
CA THR A 425 4.46 -35.37 20.25
C THR A 425 3.88 -36.43 19.33
N ILE A 426 4.75 -37.31 18.82
CA ILE A 426 4.67 -38.78 18.91
C ILE A 426 5.79 -39.37 18.03
N THR A 427 6.77 -39.99 18.69
CA THR A 427 7.38 -41.25 18.23
C THR A 427 7.23 -42.24 19.38
N PRO A 428 6.74 -43.47 19.15
CA PRO A 428 6.52 -44.47 20.21
C PRO A 428 7.77 -45.33 20.47
N GLU A 429 7.69 -46.13 21.55
CA GLU A 429 8.59 -47.20 22.03
C GLU A 429 9.63 -46.84 23.10
N ASN A 430 9.25 -47.00 24.37
CA ASN A 430 9.70 -48.17 25.18
C ASN A 430 8.91 -48.29 26.49
N THR A 431 8.61 -49.55 26.85
CA THR A 431 7.71 -50.02 27.91
C THR A 431 8.29 -50.06 29.33
N LEU A 432 7.35 -50.06 30.32
CA LEU A 432 7.42 -50.46 31.75
C LEU A 432 7.97 -49.37 32.71
N THR A 433 7.33 -48.97 33.82
CA THR A 433 6.48 -49.64 34.83
C THR A 433 5.52 -48.68 35.58
N ASN A 434 4.52 -49.28 36.25
CA ASN A 434 3.35 -48.80 37.02
C ASN A 434 3.45 -47.59 38.01
N PRO A 435 2.29 -47.05 38.46
CA PRO A 435 2.12 -45.72 39.04
C PRO A 435 2.06 -45.70 40.59
N ASP A 436 2.31 -44.53 41.18
CA ASP A 436 1.85 -44.19 42.53
C ASP A 436 1.31 -42.74 42.55
N PRO A 437 0.17 -42.44 43.21
CA PRO A 437 -0.58 -41.21 43.06
C PRO A 437 -0.27 -40.22 44.18
N GLY A 438 0.24 -39.03 43.84
CA GLY A 438 0.31 -37.95 44.81
C GLY A 438 1.22 -36.80 44.41
N ALA A 439 0.67 -35.79 43.74
CA ALA A 439 1.11 -34.41 43.95
C ALA A 439 0.12 -33.43 43.31
N VAL A 440 -0.57 -32.73 44.20
CA VAL A 440 -1.40 -31.54 44.06
C VAL A 440 -0.81 -30.50 43.09
N LEU A 441 -1.63 -30.00 42.16
CA LEU A 441 -1.39 -28.74 41.44
C LEU A 441 -1.42 -27.55 42.42
N PRO A 442 -0.36 -26.71 42.54
CA PRO A 442 -0.49 -25.43 43.21
C PRO A 442 -0.84 -24.31 42.23
N ARG A 443 -1.75 -23.48 42.74
CA ARG A 443 -2.38 -22.31 42.13
C ARG A 443 -1.40 -21.22 41.66
N SER A 444 -1.93 -20.43 40.72
CA SER A 444 -1.46 -19.13 40.27
C SER A 444 -0.90 -18.22 41.38
N GLY A 445 0.39 -17.90 41.29
CA GLY A 445 1.02 -16.82 42.01
C GLY A 445 1.65 -15.83 41.02
N PHE A 446 0.98 -14.70 40.80
CA PHE A 446 1.63 -13.51 40.26
C PHE A 446 2.73 -13.09 41.25
N GLN A 447 3.99 -13.39 40.95
CA GLN A 447 5.12 -12.77 41.65
C GLN A 447 5.37 -11.40 41.02
N ILE A 448 4.97 -10.37 41.75
CA ILE A 448 5.45 -9.01 41.57
C ILE A 448 6.96 -9.03 41.81
N LEU A 449 7.75 -8.88 40.74
CA LEU A 449 9.20 -8.69 40.86
C LEU A 449 9.47 -7.44 41.73
N PRO A 450 10.40 -7.51 42.70
CA PRO A 450 10.70 -6.37 43.56
C PRO A 450 11.24 -5.20 42.73
N LYS A 451 10.72 -4.01 43.03
CA LYS A 451 11.21 -2.72 42.50
C LYS A 451 12.73 -2.67 42.64
N ARG A 452 13.46 -2.76 41.53
CA ARG A 452 14.87 -2.34 41.48
C ARG A 452 14.92 -0.89 41.95
N ALA A 453 15.71 -0.62 42.99
CA ALA A 453 16.08 0.74 43.36
C ALA A 453 16.55 1.49 42.11
N PRO A 454 16.16 2.76 41.93
CA PRO A 454 16.53 3.51 40.74
C PRO A 454 18.07 3.57 40.70
N PRO A 455 18.71 3.18 39.60
CA PRO A 455 20.12 3.49 39.45
C PRO A 455 20.21 5.02 39.49
N LYS A 456 21.10 5.57 40.33
CA LYS A 456 21.48 6.99 40.23
C LYS A 456 22.05 7.21 38.83
N LYS A 457 21.19 7.55 37.88
CA LYS A 457 21.56 7.94 36.53
C LYS A 457 21.25 9.41 36.43
N THR A 458 22.31 10.21 36.46
CA THR A 458 22.35 11.50 35.77
C THR A 458 21.62 11.32 34.42
N PRO A 459 20.67 12.22 34.05
CA PRO A 459 20.00 12.12 32.76
C PRO A 459 21.08 12.03 31.66
N PRO A 460 20.88 11.18 30.62
CA PRO A 460 21.81 11.18 29.50
C PRO A 460 21.84 12.62 28.97
N LYS A 461 23.05 13.20 28.89
CA LYS A 461 23.24 14.48 28.20
C LYS A 461 22.60 14.32 26.82
N VAL A 462 21.71 15.23 26.43
CA VAL A 462 21.15 15.23 25.09
C VAL A 462 22.26 15.69 24.13
N SER A 463 22.35 15.11 22.93
CA SER A 463 23.46 15.46 22.02
C SER A 463 23.38 16.95 21.63
N PRO A 464 24.52 17.63 21.40
CA PRO A 464 24.54 19.02 20.93
C PRO A 464 23.72 19.20 19.64
N LEU A 465 23.77 18.22 18.74
CA LEU A 465 23.02 18.21 17.50
C LEU A 465 21.49 18.23 17.74
N GLN A 466 21.00 17.52 18.76
CA GLN A 466 19.58 17.54 19.14
C GLN A 466 19.16 18.82 19.88
N GLN A 467 20.06 19.40 20.68
CA GLN A 467 19.74 20.57 21.51
C GLN A 467 19.77 21.87 20.70
N GLU A 468 20.77 22.03 19.85
CA GLU A 468 21.13 23.32 19.27
C GLU A 468 20.79 23.45 17.78
N CYS A 469 20.39 22.37 17.11
CA CYS A 469 20.10 22.39 15.67
C CYS A 469 18.64 22.05 15.34
N LYS A 470 18.16 22.64 14.25
CA LYS A 470 16.87 22.36 13.60
C LYS A 470 17.10 21.98 12.14
N ASP A 471 16.05 21.47 11.50
CA ASP A 471 16.06 21.09 10.08
C ASP A 471 17.17 20.10 9.72
N ILE A 472 17.44 19.17 10.64
CA ILE A 472 18.45 18.13 10.46
C ILE A 472 17.98 17.19 9.34
N LYS A 473 18.79 17.09 8.28
CA LYS A 473 18.53 16.24 7.11
C LYS A 473 19.82 15.63 6.63
N ILE A 474 19.73 14.50 5.95
CA ILE A 474 20.84 13.98 5.15
C ILE A 474 20.43 14.11 3.68
N LYS A 475 21.29 14.74 2.90
CA LYS A 475 21.10 14.92 1.45
C LYS A 475 22.28 14.35 0.68
N GLU A 476 22.04 14.05 -0.57
CA GLU A 476 23.09 13.63 -1.49
C GLU A 476 24.02 14.82 -1.83
N GLY A 477 25.31 14.60 -1.74
CA GLY A 477 26.37 15.56 -2.06
C GLY A 477 27.05 15.25 -3.40
N PRO A 478 28.16 15.94 -3.71
CA PRO A 478 28.90 15.68 -4.95
C PRO A 478 29.45 14.25 -4.98
N SER A 479 29.40 13.63 -6.16
CA SER A 479 30.04 12.34 -6.40
C SER A 479 31.55 12.47 -6.31
N VAL A 480 32.20 11.56 -5.59
CA VAL A 480 33.65 11.63 -5.36
C VAL A 480 34.46 11.10 -6.54
N SER A 481 33.86 10.23 -7.36
CA SER A 481 34.42 9.65 -8.59
C SER A 481 33.34 8.90 -9.38
N LYS A 482 33.50 8.72 -10.70
CA LYS A 482 32.58 7.90 -11.52
C LYS A 482 32.49 6.47 -10.96
N GLY A 483 31.28 5.91 -10.92
CA GLY A 483 31.02 4.54 -10.46
C GLY A 483 31.05 4.33 -8.94
N HIS A 484 31.05 5.41 -8.14
CA HIS A 484 30.95 5.34 -6.68
C HIS A 484 29.69 6.06 -6.19
N SER A 485 29.18 5.63 -5.04
CA SER A 485 28.08 6.32 -4.34
C SER A 485 28.45 7.79 -4.07
N ALA A 486 27.47 8.68 -4.19
CA ALA A 486 27.67 10.08 -3.86
C ALA A 486 27.89 10.29 -2.35
N GLN A 487 28.54 11.39 -1.98
CA GLN A 487 28.73 11.73 -0.56
C GLN A 487 27.38 11.93 0.12
N GLN A 488 27.32 11.61 1.41
CA GLN A 488 26.13 11.80 2.22
C GLN A 488 26.38 13.00 3.15
N LEU A 489 25.67 14.10 2.92
CA LEU A 489 25.85 15.37 3.63
C LEU A 489 24.78 15.51 4.71
N LEU A 490 25.21 15.55 5.97
CA LEU A 490 24.36 15.98 7.08
C LEU A 490 24.24 17.51 7.04
N THR A 491 23.03 18.01 6.95
CA THR A 491 22.74 19.45 6.95
C THR A 491 21.87 19.79 8.12
N ALA A 492 22.14 20.92 8.77
CA ALA A 492 21.31 21.43 9.84
C ALA A 492 21.46 22.95 9.99
N SER A 493 20.46 23.58 10.60
CA SER A 493 20.48 24.99 11.02
C SER A 493 20.72 25.05 12.52
N CYS A 494 21.93 25.40 12.93
CA CYS A 494 22.38 25.33 14.32
C CYS A 494 22.49 26.72 14.96
N ASN A 495 22.21 26.84 16.25
CA ASN A 495 22.43 28.07 17.00
C ASN A 495 23.92 28.38 17.11
N VAL A 496 24.28 29.65 16.95
CA VAL A 496 25.65 30.11 17.19
C VAL A 496 25.77 30.42 18.70
N PRO A 497 26.64 29.71 19.44
CA PRO A 497 26.76 29.86 20.89
C PRO A 497 26.94 31.32 21.32
N GLY A 498 26.16 31.75 22.32
CA GLY A 498 26.21 33.12 22.84
C GLY A 498 25.48 34.17 21.98
N THR A 499 24.73 33.76 20.96
CA THR A 499 23.93 34.65 20.11
C THR A 499 22.55 34.07 19.80
N ASN A 500 21.62 34.91 19.35
CA ASN A 500 20.32 34.46 18.81
C ASN A 500 20.38 34.17 17.29
N LYS A 501 21.58 34.07 16.70
CA LYS A 501 21.75 33.79 15.27
C LYS A 501 21.80 32.29 15.03
N LYS A 502 21.26 31.86 13.88
CA LYS A 502 21.38 30.50 13.36
C LYS A 502 22.34 30.47 12.20
N GLN A 503 23.15 29.42 12.14
CA GLN A 503 24.08 29.14 11.06
C GLN A 503 23.65 27.84 10.37
N TYR A 504 23.42 27.92 9.07
CA TYR A 504 23.29 26.72 8.24
C TYR A 504 24.66 26.07 8.08
N SER A 505 24.72 24.77 8.29
CA SER A 505 25.95 23.99 8.20
C SER A 505 25.74 22.70 7.44
N GLU A 506 26.77 22.31 6.69
CA GLU A 506 26.83 21.02 5.98
C GLU A 506 28.09 20.27 6.42
N LEU A 507 27.94 18.99 6.76
CA LEU A 507 29.01 18.11 7.17
C LEU A 507 28.94 16.81 6.36
N SER A 508 30.03 16.47 5.67
CA SER A 508 30.11 15.18 4.97
C SER A 508 30.30 14.05 5.97
N LEU A 509 29.34 13.11 6.00
CA LEU A 509 29.36 11.96 6.91
C LEU A 509 30.51 11.00 6.59
N ASP A 510 31.07 11.04 5.38
CA ASP A 510 32.28 10.33 5.00
C ASP A 510 33.50 10.73 5.85
N ARG A 511 33.49 11.94 6.43
CA ARG A 511 34.52 12.42 7.36
C ARG A 511 34.31 11.97 8.80
N CYS A 512 33.19 11.32 9.08
CA CYS A 512 32.79 10.90 10.41
C CYS A 512 32.70 9.41 10.58
N LEU A 513 32.23 8.74 9.53
CA LEU A 513 31.91 7.34 9.57
C LEU A 513 32.86 6.57 8.67
N GLY A 514 33.20 5.37 9.12
CA GLY A 514 33.90 4.35 8.36
C GLY A 514 33.07 3.07 8.31
N TRP A 515 33.58 2.09 7.56
CA TRP A 515 32.99 0.78 7.43
C TRP A 515 33.86 -0.28 8.08
N HIS A 516 33.34 -0.94 9.10
CA HIS A 516 34.01 -2.07 9.75
C HIS A 516 33.48 -3.39 9.18
N LYS A 517 34.37 -4.25 8.67
CA LYS A 517 34.02 -5.57 8.18
C LYS A 517 33.94 -6.57 9.34
N ASN A 518 32.82 -7.28 9.44
CA ASN A 518 32.58 -8.34 10.41
C ASN A 518 33.18 -9.68 9.91
N ASN A 519 33.34 -10.63 10.83
CA ASN A 519 33.89 -11.96 10.52
C ASN A 519 33.03 -12.77 9.54
N ASP A 520 31.72 -12.53 9.51
CA ASP A 520 30.78 -13.17 8.58
C ASP A 520 30.77 -12.55 7.17
N GLY A 521 31.69 -11.61 6.89
CA GLY A 521 31.81 -10.94 5.60
C GLY A 521 30.91 -9.72 5.44
N SER A 522 29.93 -9.52 6.33
CA SER A 522 29.12 -8.29 6.39
C SER A 522 29.92 -7.13 6.95
N GLY A 523 29.32 -5.95 7.05
CA GLY A 523 29.94 -4.86 7.81
C GLY A 523 28.93 -3.92 8.45
N ARG A 524 29.45 -3.02 9.27
CA ARG A 524 28.68 -2.04 10.02
C ARG A 524 29.34 -0.67 9.97
N LEU A 525 28.52 0.36 10.21
CA LEU A 525 28.99 1.72 10.37
C LEU A 525 29.70 1.88 11.72
N VAL A 526 30.86 2.56 11.70
CA VAL A 526 31.64 2.90 12.89
C VAL A 526 32.08 4.36 12.86
N ALA A 527 32.09 5.00 14.03
CA ALA A 527 32.70 6.32 14.19
C ALA A 527 34.22 6.24 14.03
N GLN A 528 34.81 7.13 13.22
CA GLN A 528 36.25 7.15 13.00
C GLN A 528 36.78 8.58 12.88
N LYS A 529 37.91 8.87 13.55
CA LYS A 529 38.57 10.19 13.47
C LYS A 529 39.05 10.46 12.04
N HIS A 530 38.62 11.58 11.45
CA HIS A 530 38.80 11.95 10.03
C HIS A 530 38.03 11.08 9.02
N GLY A 531 37.23 10.13 9.48
CA GLY A 531 36.43 9.23 8.66
C GLY A 531 37.26 8.25 7.83
N ALA A 532 36.62 7.22 7.27
CA ALA A 532 37.20 6.35 6.24
C ALA A 532 36.33 6.28 4.98
N GLY A 533 35.33 7.16 4.87
CA GLY A 533 34.39 7.18 3.77
C GLY A 533 33.27 6.16 3.93
N LEU A 534 32.03 6.65 3.86
CA LEU A 534 30.84 5.83 3.65
C LEU A 534 30.80 5.33 2.19
N SER A 535 31.19 6.22 1.28
CA SER A 535 31.11 6.04 -0.18
C SER A 535 32.34 5.39 -0.81
N LYS A 536 33.50 5.44 -0.14
CA LYS A 536 34.82 5.22 -0.78
C LYS A 536 35.60 3.97 -0.38
N ALA A 537 35.36 3.37 0.79
CA ALA A 537 36.15 2.20 1.21
C ALA A 537 35.37 1.31 2.18
N GLY A 538 34.63 0.34 1.63
CA GLY A 538 33.96 -0.70 2.42
C GLY A 538 32.49 -0.83 2.04
N GLY A 539 31.61 -0.06 2.64
CA GLY A 539 30.16 -0.27 2.54
C GLY A 539 29.49 0.25 1.27
N GLU A 540 30.11 1.16 0.51
CA GLU A 540 29.49 1.86 -0.64
C GLU A 540 28.12 2.46 -0.29
N CYS A 541 27.99 2.96 0.93
CA CYS A 541 26.72 3.39 1.49
C CYS A 541 26.18 4.61 0.73
N SER A 542 24.91 4.55 0.35
CA SER A 542 24.16 5.60 -0.33
C SER A 542 22.78 5.77 0.31
N THR A 543 22.02 6.75 -0.18
CA THR A 543 20.61 6.93 0.20
C THR A 543 20.44 7.03 1.73
N CYS A 544 21.34 7.76 2.38
CA CYS A 544 21.30 7.98 3.81
C CYS A 544 20.19 8.98 4.17
N ARG A 545 19.43 8.67 5.20
CA ARG A 545 18.31 9.46 5.69
C ARG A 545 18.47 9.71 7.18
N TYR A 546 18.15 10.92 7.60
CA TYR A 546 17.99 11.25 9.01
C TYR A 546 16.59 10.85 9.44
N LEU A 547 16.49 10.19 10.59
CA LEU A 547 15.24 9.73 11.17
C LEU A 547 15.04 10.44 12.51
N ASN A 548 13.80 10.81 12.82
CA ASN A 548 13.44 11.29 14.16
C ASN A 548 13.32 10.14 15.19
N SER A 549 13.83 8.94 14.89
CA SER A 549 13.84 7.76 15.77
C SER A 549 15.23 7.51 16.39
N ASN A 550 15.34 6.47 17.23
CA ASN A 550 16.62 5.86 17.58
C ASN A 550 16.61 4.41 17.06
N PRO A 551 17.52 4.01 16.15
CA PRO A 551 18.58 4.80 15.52
C PRO A 551 18.06 5.98 14.67
N ASN A 552 18.86 7.05 14.56
CA ASN A 552 18.47 8.32 13.94
C ASN A 552 19.04 8.51 12.52
N MET A 553 19.68 7.47 11.99
CA MET A 553 20.20 7.45 10.63
C MET A 553 19.99 6.07 10.02
N LEU A 554 19.58 6.04 8.76
CA LEU A 554 19.44 4.84 7.94
C LEU A 554 20.12 5.06 6.59
N CYS A 555 21.04 4.18 6.22
CA CYS A 555 21.71 4.17 4.92
C CYS A 555 21.50 2.83 4.21
N TYR A 556 21.66 2.79 2.88
CA TYR A 556 21.71 1.54 2.11
C TYR A 556 23.15 1.24 1.70
N CYS A 557 23.69 0.10 2.12
CA CYS A 557 25.10 -0.26 1.93
C CYS A 557 25.26 -1.63 1.23
N ALA A 558 26.24 -1.77 0.34
CA ALA A 558 26.46 -2.94 -0.51
C ALA A 558 26.95 -4.19 0.23
N LYS A 559 27.84 -4.03 1.22
CA LYS A 559 28.53 -5.13 1.90
C LYS A 559 27.81 -5.63 3.16
N VAL A 560 26.49 -5.68 3.11
CA VAL A 560 25.66 -6.31 4.15
C VAL A 560 25.52 -7.82 3.92
N ARG A 561 24.92 -8.56 4.86
CA ARG A 561 24.67 -10.00 4.67
C ARG A 561 23.76 -10.24 3.46
N ASP A 562 23.88 -11.39 2.81
CA ASP A 562 23.06 -11.69 1.62
C ASP A 562 21.55 -11.67 1.92
N ASN A 563 21.16 -12.11 3.11
CA ASN A 563 19.78 -12.05 3.59
C ASN A 563 19.35 -10.64 4.03
N GLU A 564 20.22 -9.63 4.00
CA GLU A 564 19.91 -8.22 4.31
C GLU A 564 19.80 -7.37 3.05
N LYS A 565 20.30 -7.83 1.90
CA LYS A 565 20.16 -7.15 0.61
C LYS A 565 18.67 -6.98 0.25
N THR A 566 18.27 -5.76 -0.11
CA THR A 566 16.88 -5.39 -0.46
C THR A 566 16.77 -4.52 -1.70
N TYR A 567 17.82 -3.77 -2.05
CA TYR A 567 17.77 -2.77 -3.12
C TYR A 567 19.02 -2.82 -3.98
N MET A 568 18.89 -2.84 -5.30
CA MET A 568 20.02 -2.71 -6.21
C MET A 568 20.25 -1.22 -6.52
N ASN A 569 21.42 -0.70 -6.15
CA ASN A 569 21.79 0.68 -6.45
C ASN A 569 22.06 0.83 -7.96
N PRO A 570 21.33 1.70 -8.68
CA PRO A 570 21.45 1.85 -10.13
C PRO A 570 22.76 2.52 -10.57
N VAL A 571 23.40 3.30 -9.68
CA VAL A 571 24.66 4.01 -9.97
C VAL A 571 25.85 3.05 -9.93
N THR A 572 25.88 2.16 -8.94
CA THR A 572 26.99 1.22 -8.73
C THR A 572 26.70 -0.18 -9.26
N ALA A 573 25.46 -0.48 -9.63
CA ALA A 573 24.97 -1.82 -9.98
C ALA A 573 25.19 -2.87 -8.86
N THR A 574 25.28 -2.44 -7.61
CA THR A 574 25.49 -3.32 -6.45
C THR A 574 24.22 -3.54 -5.65
N TRP A 575 23.98 -4.76 -5.20
CA TRP A 575 22.95 -5.04 -4.19
C TRP A 575 23.34 -4.46 -2.85
N THR A 576 22.44 -3.69 -2.27
CA THR A 576 22.57 -3.01 -1.00
C THR A 576 21.48 -3.44 -0.03
N GLY A 577 21.74 -3.25 1.26
CA GLY A 577 20.72 -3.38 2.28
C GLY A 577 20.83 -2.29 3.35
N PRO A 578 19.76 -2.12 4.14
CA PRO A 578 19.61 -1.08 5.12
C PRO A 578 20.52 -1.28 6.34
N VAL A 579 21.24 -0.23 6.71
CA VAL A 579 22.13 -0.15 7.88
C VAL A 579 21.74 1.06 8.71
N PHE A 580 21.41 0.83 9.96
CA PHE A 580 21.05 1.88 10.91
C PHE A 580 22.25 2.31 11.74
N TYR A 581 22.31 3.59 12.10
CA TYR A 581 23.33 4.15 12.97
C TYR A 581 22.76 5.27 13.83
N ASN A 582 23.31 5.47 15.02
CA ASN A 582 22.90 6.55 15.92
C ASN A 582 23.96 7.65 15.99
N LEU A 583 23.74 8.75 15.27
CA LEU A 583 24.58 9.95 15.28
C LEU A 583 24.62 10.65 16.65
N PHE A 584 23.66 10.38 17.54
CA PHE A 584 23.59 10.98 18.88
C PHE A 584 24.27 10.13 19.95
N GLU A 585 24.76 8.93 19.60
CA GLU A 585 25.43 8.07 20.55
C GLU A 585 26.74 8.70 21.00
N ALA A 586 26.91 8.82 22.33
CA ALA A 586 28.15 9.30 22.91
C ALA A 586 29.25 8.26 22.70
N LEU A 587 30.39 8.72 22.19
CA LEU A 587 31.59 7.94 21.99
C LEU A 587 32.30 7.67 23.33
N GLN A 588 33.27 6.75 23.33
CA GLN A 588 34.11 6.52 24.51
C GLN A 588 34.79 7.84 24.94
N GLY A 589 34.67 8.18 26.23
CA GLY A 589 35.11 9.47 26.77
C GLY A 589 34.02 10.55 26.85
N GLY A 590 32.79 10.25 26.43
CA GLY A 590 31.63 11.15 26.59
C GLY A 590 31.53 12.28 25.57
N MET A 591 32.36 12.26 24.53
CA MET A 591 32.26 13.15 23.37
C MET A 591 31.20 12.63 22.39
N TYR A 592 30.59 13.52 21.61
CA TYR A 592 29.67 13.13 20.54
C TYR A 592 30.41 13.05 19.21
N LEU A 593 29.95 12.16 18.31
CA LEU A 593 30.52 12.05 16.97
C LEU A 593 30.46 13.39 16.21
N ILE A 594 29.36 14.12 16.39
CA ILE A 594 29.10 15.39 15.74
C ILE A 594 28.90 16.45 16.82
N GLU A 595 29.73 17.50 16.74
CA GLU A 595 29.68 18.66 17.62
C GLU A 595 29.43 19.94 16.83
N ILE A 596 29.20 21.04 17.54
CA ILE A 596 28.93 22.35 16.97
C ILE A 596 30.00 23.28 17.50
N ASN A 597 30.77 23.89 16.60
CA ASN A 597 31.82 24.83 17.01
C ASN A 597 31.23 26.20 17.41
N GLN A 598 32.10 27.11 17.88
CA GLN A 598 31.71 28.46 18.31
C GLN A 598 31.04 29.32 17.21
N LYS A 599 31.12 28.90 15.94
CA LYS A 599 30.46 29.57 14.81
C LYS A 599 29.13 28.91 14.42
N GLY A 600 28.63 27.94 15.19
CA GLY A 600 27.41 27.20 14.86
C GLY A 600 27.59 26.21 13.69
N VAL A 601 28.84 25.82 13.38
CA VAL A 601 29.15 24.92 12.26
C VAL A 601 29.41 23.50 12.80
N LEU A 602 28.83 22.52 12.12
CA LEU A 602 28.96 21.09 12.42
C LEU A 602 30.42 20.65 12.21
N SER A 603 31.00 19.99 13.22
CA SER A 603 32.33 19.39 13.16
C SER A 603 32.29 17.93 13.60
N CYS A 604 33.24 17.15 13.09
CA CYS A 604 33.31 15.73 13.39
C CYS A 604 34.43 15.40 14.37
N HIS A 605 34.08 14.72 15.46
CA HIS A 605 35.01 14.26 16.50
C HIS A 605 34.90 12.73 16.59
N GLY A 606 35.73 12.01 15.83
CA GLY A 606 35.76 10.54 15.89
C GLY A 606 36.70 10.00 16.99
N ILE A 607 36.51 8.73 17.38
CA ILE A 607 37.44 8.00 18.26
C ILE A 607 38.72 7.67 17.48
N ALA A 608 39.88 7.75 18.13
CA ALA A 608 41.07 7.05 17.65
C ALA A 608 40.75 5.55 17.70
N GLY A 609 40.53 4.92 16.54
CA GLY A 609 40.21 3.50 16.49
C GLY A 609 41.25 2.70 17.28
N ASP A 610 40.78 1.72 18.06
CA ASP A 610 41.63 0.64 18.52
C ASP A 610 42.20 -0.04 17.28
N ALA A 611 43.43 0.35 16.92
CA ALA A 611 44.27 -0.48 16.10
C ALA A 611 44.73 -1.63 16.99
N LYS A 612 44.05 -2.77 16.87
CA LYS A 612 44.67 -4.10 16.93
C LYS A 612 43.77 -5.16 16.30
#